data_AF-A0A7X6MUH2-F1
#
_entry.id   AF-A0A7X6MUH2-F1
#
_cell.length_a   1.000
_cell.length_b   1.000
_cell.length_c   1.000
_cell.angle_alpha   90.00
_cell.angle_beta   90.00
_cell.angle_gamma   90.00
#
_symmetry.space_group_name_H-M   'P 1'
#
loop_
_entity.id
_entity.type
_entity.pdbx_description
1 polymer ?
#
loop_
_entity_poly.entity_id
_entity_poly.type
_entity_poly.pdbx_seq_one_letter_code
_entity_poly.pdbx_strand_id
1 'polypeptide(L)'
;MTYASGRSKRPAAALAVIVVVFLAYSLPPYLTGGTRVPSTFGLHYPLLVAHVLFASVAMVCAVAQIWPGLRHRHPALHRRTGRVYVATAIPAAVCAMVIGAATPFGPILRVSDVALGALWLWFTVDGFVAARHRRFGVHRRQMLRSATLALSIITNRIWTPVLYLTFDPLRDSVFGGDEQKYLWVVAGVGAWLGWTIPLLGLQLWLSRQAARTGARPPSLSGV
;
A
#
# COMPACT_ATOMS: atom_id res chain seq x y z
N MET A 1 5.32 34.43 -22.12
CA MET A 1 4.86 34.43 -20.73
C MET A 1 4.29 33.05 -20.36
N THR A 2 4.87 32.42 -19.33
CA THR A 2 4.25 31.45 -18.39
C THR A 2 3.49 30.21 -18.93
N TYR A 3 4.24 29.14 -19.25
CA TYR A 3 3.78 27.74 -19.17
C TYR A 3 4.64 26.96 -18.18
N ALA A 4 4.62 27.37 -16.91
CA ALA A 4 5.12 26.56 -15.81
C ALA A 4 3.92 26.30 -14.89
N SER A 5 3.03 25.40 -15.29
CA SER A 5 2.04 24.85 -14.36
C SER A 5 2.80 23.98 -13.35
N GLY A 6 3.37 24.65 -12.36
CA GLY A 6 4.00 24.03 -11.21
C GLY A 6 2.95 23.18 -10.53
N ARG A 7 2.98 21.87 -10.79
CA ARG A 7 2.14 20.90 -10.09
C ARG A 7 2.26 21.19 -8.60
N SER A 8 1.16 21.57 -7.96
CA SER A 8 1.22 22.09 -6.59
C SER A 8 1.89 21.05 -5.68
N LYS A 9 2.77 21.50 -4.78
CA LYS A 9 3.44 20.62 -3.81
C LYS A 9 2.49 20.18 -2.69
N ARG A 10 1.34 20.85 -2.55
CA ARG A 10 0.33 20.65 -1.51
C ARG A 10 -0.09 19.18 -1.31
N PRO A 11 -0.48 18.40 -2.35
CA PRO A 11 -0.86 16.99 -2.17
C PRO A 11 0.31 16.11 -1.70
N ALA A 12 1.53 16.35 -2.18
CA ALA A 12 2.70 15.59 -1.74
C ALA A 12 3.10 15.93 -0.30
N ALA A 13 2.94 17.20 0.10
CA ALA A 13 3.13 17.64 1.48
C ALA A 13 2.07 17.04 2.42
N ALA A 14 0.80 17.07 2.03
CA ALA A 14 -0.27 16.43 2.79
C ALA A 14 -0.02 14.92 2.98
N LEU A 15 0.38 14.22 1.91
CA LEU A 15 0.74 12.81 1.99
C LEU A 15 1.92 12.58 2.94
N ALA A 16 2.94 13.43 2.90
CA ALA A 16 4.08 13.34 3.80
C ALA A 16 3.64 13.50 5.27
N VAL A 17 2.79 14.47 5.57
CA VAL A 17 2.24 14.68 6.91
C VAL A 17 1.44 13.45 7.38
N ILE A 18 0.55 12.93 6.53
CA ILE A 18 -0.25 11.74 6.85
C ILE A 18 0.66 10.54 7.16
N VAL A 19 1.69 10.31 6.34
CA VAL A 19 2.65 9.22 6.56
C VAL A 19 3.44 9.43 7.86
N VAL A 20 3.91 10.65 8.13
CA VAL A 20 4.63 10.95 9.38
C VAL A 20 3.75 10.71 10.60
N VAL A 21 2.51 11.21 10.60
CA VAL A 21 1.55 10.99 11.69
C VAL A 21 1.26 9.51 11.87
N PHE A 22 1.04 8.79 10.77
CA PHE A 22 0.80 7.36 10.80
C PHE A 22 1.97 6.58 11.41
N LEU A 23 3.20 6.91 11.01
CA LEU A 23 4.40 6.26 11.52
C LEU A 23 4.63 6.61 12.99
N ALA A 24 4.46 7.88 13.38
CA ALA A 24 4.55 8.33 14.77
C ALA A 24 3.54 7.61 15.67
N TYR A 25 2.33 7.36 15.17
CA TYR A 25 1.35 6.54 15.88
C TYR A 25 1.75 5.06 15.89
N SER A 26 2.21 4.50 14.77
CA SER A 26 2.27 3.04 14.57
C SER A 26 3.57 2.36 14.98
N LEU A 27 4.71 3.06 14.93
CA LEU A 27 6.03 2.49 15.20
C LEU A 27 6.37 2.30 16.69
N PRO A 28 6.01 3.21 17.61
CA PRO A 28 6.55 3.19 18.97
C PRO A 28 6.46 1.83 19.68
N PRO A 29 5.34 1.09 19.62
CA PRO A 29 5.26 -0.22 20.28
C PRO A 29 6.33 -1.20 19.80
N TYR A 30 6.66 -1.20 18.50
CA TYR A 30 7.64 -2.13 17.94
C TYR A 30 9.09 -1.74 18.23
N LEU A 31 9.34 -0.49 18.62
CA LEU A 31 10.67 -0.02 19.03
C LEU A 31 10.94 -0.24 20.53
N THR A 32 9.88 -0.37 21.33
CA THR A 32 9.98 -0.58 22.79
C THR A 32 9.74 -2.03 23.22
N GLY A 33 9.73 -2.99 22.28
CA GLY A 33 9.52 -4.41 22.57
C GLY A 33 8.05 -4.85 22.67
N GLY A 34 7.09 -3.95 22.45
CA GLY A 34 5.66 -4.26 22.38
C GLY A 34 5.20 -4.73 21.01
N THR A 35 3.92 -5.12 20.91
CA THR A 35 3.25 -5.47 19.65
C THR A 35 1.78 -5.04 19.67
N ARG A 36 1.22 -4.78 18.49
CA ARG A 36 -0.23 -4.54 18.30
C ARG A 36 -0.98 -5.78 17.83
N VAL A 37 -0.24 -6.81 17.42
CA VAL A 37 -0.79 -8.07 16.91
C VAL A 37 -0.25 -9.20 17.78
N PRO A 38 -1.11 -10.04 18.38
CA PRO A 38 -0.65 -11.16 19.18
C PRO A 38 0.09 -12.16 18.28
N SER A 39 1.19 -12.70 18.81
CA SER A 39 2.01 -13.67 18.07
C SER A 39 1.27 -15.01 17.98
N THR A 40 1.21 -15.58 16.78
CA THR A 40 0.54 -16.87 16.55
C THR A 40 1.49 -18.05 16.37
N PHE A 41 2.79 -17.79 16.16
CA PHE A 41 3.85 -18.80 16.02
C PHE A 41 5.21 -18.21 16.45
N GLY A 42 6.22 -19.06 16.68
CA GLY A 42 7.50 -18.65 17.28
C GLY A 42 8.27 -17.55 16.52
N LEU A 43 8.18 -17.50 15.19
CA LEU A 43 8.81 -16.46 14.37
C LEU A 43 7.89 -15.27 14.05
N HIS A 44 6.65 -15.24 14.56
CA HIS A 44 5.69 -14.19 14.22
C HIS A 44 6.21 -12.81 14.61
N TYR A 45 6.61 -12.63 15.87
CA TYR A 45 7.10 -11.35 16.38
C TYR A 45 8.30 -10.79 15.59
N PRO A 46 9.41 -11.54 15.38
CA PRO A 46 10.55 -11.00 14.64
C PRO A 46 10.20 -10.70 13.17
N LEU A 47 9.35 -11.51 12.52
CA LEU A 47 8.88 -11.24 11.16
C LEU A 47 7.99 -10.00 11.09
N LEU A 48 7.14 -9.79 12.09
CA LEU A 48 6.29 -8.60 12.20
C LEU A 48 7.14 -7.34 12.41
N VAL A 49 8.13 -7.37 13.30
CA VAL A 49 9.06 -6.26 13.50
C VAL A 49 9.83 -5.97 12.22
N ALA A 50 10.38 -7.00 11.56
CA ALA A 50 11.06 -6.85 10.28
C ALA A 50 10.14 -6.21 9.22
N HIS A 51 8.91 -6.73 9.08
CA HIS A 51 7.90 -6.14 8.19
C HIS A 51 7.68 -4.67 8.49
N VAL A 52 7.41 -4.30 9.74
CA VAL A 52 7.12 -2.91 10.14
C VAL A 52 8.29 -2.00 9.83
N LEU A 53 9.53 -2.39 10.16
CA LEU A 53 10.70 -1.57 9.89
C LEU A 53 10.94 -1.38 8.39
N PHE A 54 10.92 -2.46 7.61
CA PHE A 54 11.12 -2.38 6.16
C PHE A 54 9.98 -1.63 5.45
N ALA A 55 8.73 -1.85 5.87
CA ALA A 55 7.57 -1.13 5.33
C ALA A 55 7.64 0.36 5.67
N SER A 56 8.11 0.74 6.86
CA SER A 56 8.29 2.14 7.25
C SER A 56 9.28 2.86 6.33
N VAL A 57 10.43 2.23 6.07
CA VAL A 57 11.42 2.77 5.13
C VAL A 57 10.83 2.85 3.71
N ALA A 58 10.06 1.83 3.29
CA ALA A 58 9.39 1.84 1.99
C ALA A 58 8.36 2.97 1.88
N MET A 59 7.56 3.24 2.91
CA MET A 59 6.58 4.34 2.93
C MET A 59 7.26 5.70 2.79
N VAL A 60 8.34 5.95 3.55
CA VAL A 60 9.10 7.20 3.45
C VAL A 60 9.71 7.35 2.05
N CYS A 61 10.29 6.28 1.51
CA CYS A 61 10.81 6.29 0.14
C CYS A 61 9.70 6.54 -0.89
N ALA A 62 8.51 5.97 -0.72
CA ALA A 62 7.38 6.20 -1.62
C ALA A 62 6.95 7.67 -1.64
N VAL A 63 6.87 8.33 -0.47
CA VAL A 63 6.58 9.77 -0.38
C VAL A 63 7.65 10.58 -1.11
N ALA A 64 8.92 10.27 -0.89
CA ALA A 64 10.03 10.92 -1.60
C ALA A 64 9.93 10.72 -3.12
N GLN A 65 9.59 9.52 -3.58
CA GLN A 65 9.42 9.18 -4.99
C GLN A 65 8.24 9.91 -5.66
N ILE A 66 7.14 10.14 -4.93
CA ILE A 66 5.96 10.86 -5.40
C ILE A 66 6.20 12.38 -5.43
N TRP A 67 7.17 12.88 -4.65
CA TRP A 67 7.48 14.30 -4.55
C TRP A 67 7.84 14.94 -5.90
N PRO A 68 7.05 15.91 -6.41
CA PRO A 68 7.24 16.46 -7.76
C PRO A 68 8.63 17.09 -7.98
N GLY A 69 9.19 17.70 -6.94
CA GLY A 69 10.49 18.37 -7.02
C GLY A 69 11.69 17.42 -7.10
N LEU A 70 11.57 16.19 -6.56
CA LEU A 70 12.70 15.28 -6.41
C LEU A 70 13.14 14.72 -7.77
N ARG A 71 12.16 14.33 -8.59
CA ARG A 71 12.39 13.74 -9.91
C ARG A 71 13.08 14.71 -10.87
N HIS A 72 12.72 15.99 -10.83
CA HIS A 72 13.25 17.00 -11.75
C HIS A 72 14.55 17.63 -11.27
N ARG A 73 14.70 17.88 -9.95
CA ARG A 73 15.88 18.58 -9.41
C ARG A 73 17.02 17.65 -9.01
N HIS A 74 16.73 16.42 -8.57
CA HIS A 74 17.74 15.49 -8.06
C HIS A 74 17.53 14.05 -8.59
N PRO A 75 17.76 13.80 -9.89
CA PRO A 75 17.53 12.49 -10.51
C PRO A 75 18.41 11.38 -9.92
N ALA A 76 19.61 11.68 -9.45
CA ALA A 76 20.45 10.71 -8.76
C ALA A 76 19.82 10.25 -7.42
N LEU A 77 19.25 11.18 -6.65
CA LEU A 77 18.56 10.89 -5.40
C LEU A 77 17.28 10.11 -5.65
N HIS A 78 16.53 10.44 -6.70
CA HIS A 78 15.38 9.65 -7.15
C HIS A 78 15.77 8.19 -7.46
N ARG A 79 16.89 7.94 -8.14
CA ARG A 79 17.34 6.56 -8.40
C ARG A 79 17.77 5.82 -7.14
N ARG A 80 18.49 6.49 -6.22
CA ARG A 80 18.94 5.88 -4.95
C ARG A 80 17.74 5.52 -4.07
N THR A 81 16.83 6.46 -3.82
CA THR A 81 15.62 6.24 -3.02
C THR A 81 14.70 5.18 -3.64
N GLY A 82 14.62 5.11 -4.98
CA GLY A 82 13.88 4.05 -5.66
C GLY A 82 14.48 2.65 -5.46
N ARG A 83 15.82 2.53 -5.41
CA ARG A 83 16.49 1.25 -5.10
C ARG A 83 16.28 0.83 -3.65
N VAL A 84 16.39 1.80 -2.72
CA VAL A 84 16.10 1.56 -1.30
C VAL A 84 14.66 1.09 -1.12
N TYR A 85 13.70 1.76 -1.79
CA TYR A 85 12.30 1.32 -1.79
C TYR A 85 12.14 -0.14 -2.20
N VAL A 86 12.74 -0.56 -3.33
CA VAL A 86 12.61 -1.95 -3.79
C VAL A 86 13.28 -2.93 -2.82
N ALA A 87 14.46 -2.58 -2.32
CA ALA A 87 15.22 -3.41 -1.39
C ALA A 87 14.51 -3.62 -0.05
N THR A 88 13.69 -2.67 0.39
CA THR A 88 12.89 -2.80 1.62
C THR A 88 11.47 -3.32 1.36
N ALA A 89 10.83 -2.94 0.24
CA ALA A 89 9.48 -3.38 -0.08
C ALA A 89 9.37 -4.89 -0.33
N ILE A 90 10.37 -5.51 -0.98
CA ILE A 90 10.38 -6.96 -1.23
C ILE A 90 10.36 -7.78 0.08
N PRO A 91 11.34 -7.62 1.00
CA PRO A 91 11.32 -8.37 2.25
C PRO A 91 10.11 -8.00 3.12
N ALA A 92 9.66 -6.73 3.10
CA ALA A 92 8.45 -6.34 3.79
C ALA A 92 7.21 -7.11 3.28
N ALA A 93 7.04 -7.21 1.96
CA ALA A 93 5.92 -7.93 1.36
C ALA A 93 5.96 -9.43 1.67
N VAL A 94 7.14 -10.05 1.61
CA VAL A 94 7.32 -11.47 1.97
C VAL A 94 6.97 -11.71 3.44
N CYS A 95 7.48 -10.87 4.35
CA CYS A 95 7.12 -10.97 5.77
C CYS A 95 5.61 -10.80 5.97
N ALA A 96 4.99 -9.84 5.27
CA ALA A 96 3.54 -9.58 5.32
C ALA A 96 2.71 -10.81 4.93
N MET A 97 3.12 -11.52 3.88
CA MET A 97 2.43 -12.72 3.43
C MET A 97 2.50 -13.85 4.46
N VAL A 98 3.66 -14.06 5.08
CA VAL A 98 3.85 -15.11 6.09
C VAL A 98 3.04 -14.81 7.35
N ILE A 99 3.16 -13.59 7.90
CA ILE A 99 2.40 -13.21 9.11
C ILE A 99 0.90 -13.10 8.82
N GLY A 100 0.52 -12.64 7.62
CA GLY A 100 -0.86 -12.52 7.17
C GLY A 100 -1.54 -13.87 7.00
N ALA A 101 -0.84 -14.87 6.43
CA ALA A 101 -1.35 -16.23 6.33
C ALA A 101 -1.65 -16.85 7.71
N ALA A 102 -0.92 -16.45 8.74
CA ALA A 102 -1.06 -16.92 10.11
C ALA A 102 -1.85 -15.95 11.02
N THR A 103 -2.61 -15.01 10.45
CA THR A 103 -3.34 -14.01 11.26
C THR A 103 -4.44 -14.65 12.11
N PRO A 104 -4.66 -14.18 13.37
CA PRO A 104 -5.69 -14.71 14.26
C PRO A 104 -7.10 -14.17 13.95
N PHE A 105 -7.23 -13.14 13.11
CA PHE A 105 -8.51 -12.45 12.85
C PHE A 105 -9.32 -13.09 11.71
N GLY A 106 -9.24 -14.40 11.55
CA GLY A 106 -10.09 -15.19 10.67
C GLY A 106 -9.60 -15.35 9.22
N PRO A 107 -10.21 -16.30 8.48
CA PRO A 107 -9.76 -16.70 7.14
C PRO A 107 -9.93 -15.61 6.09
N ILE A 108 -10.95 -14.75 6.21
CA ILE A 108 -11.20 -13.65 5.26
C ILE A 108 -10.02 -12.67 5.28
N LEU A 109 -9.54 -12.31 6.48
CA LEU A 109 -8.37 -11.45 6.62
C LEU A 109 -7.11 -12.16 6.09
N ARG A 110 -6.91 -13.44 6.41
CA ARG A 110 -5.76 -14.22 5.89
C ARG A 110 -5.63 -14.12 4.38
N VAL A 111 -6.73 -14.35 3.67
CA VAL A 111 -6.75 -14.27 2.20
C VAL A 111 -6.47 -12.85 1.73
N SER A 112 -7.07 -11.84 2.36
CA SER A 112 -6.81 -10.43 2.02
C SER A 112 -5.34 -10.04 2.20
N ASP A 113 -4.74 -10.37 3.34
CA ASP A 113 -3.35 -10.00 3.64
C ASP A 113 -2.36 -10.69 2.71
N VAL A 114 -2.57 -11.98 2.41
CA VAL A 114 -1.74 -12.71 1.44
C VAL A 114 -1.91 -12.15 0.03
N ALA A 115 -3.14 -11.85 -0.40
CA ALA A 115 -3.41 -11.24 -1.71
C ALA A 115 -2.77 -9.85 -1.83
N LEU A 116 -2.91 -9.00 -0.81
CA LEU A 116 -2.28 -7.70 -0.74
C LEU A 116 -0.75 -7.82 -0.81
N GLY A 117 -0.15 -8.69 -0.02
CA GLY A 117 1.30 -8.95 -0.02
C GLY A 117 1.79 -9.45 -1.38
N ALA A 118 1.08 -10.39 -2.00
CA ALA A 118 1.42 -10.93 -3.32
C ALA A 118 1.33 -9.87 -4.43
N LEU A 119 0.26 -9.06 -4.45
CA LEU A 119 0.10 -7.96 -5.40
C LEU A 119 1.18 -6.90 -5.18
N TRP A 120 1.46 -6.53 -3.94
CA TRP A 120 2.49 -5.54 -3.63
C TRP A 120 3.87 -6.01 -4.06
N LEU A 121 4.21 -7.28 -3.80
CA LEU A 121 5.45 -7.89 -4.27
C LEU A 121 5.51 -7.90 -5.80
N TRP A 122 4.45 -8.36 -6.47
CA TRP A 122 4.39 -8.44 -7.92
C TRP A 122 4.58 -7.08 -8.58
N PHE A 123 3.83 -6.06 -8.17
CA PHE A 123 3.99 -4.71 -8.75
C PHE A 123 5.36 -4.10 -8.49
N THR A 124 5.98 -4.42 -7.34
CA THR A 124 7.33 -3.95 -7.01
C THR A 124 8.37 -4.61 -7.91
N VAL A 125 8.31 -5.93 -8.06
CA VAL A 125 9.24 -6.70 -8.91
C VAL A 125 9.05 -6.34 -10.38
N ASP A 126 7.81 -6.35 -10.88
CA ASP A 126 7.53 -6.00 -12.28
C ASP A 126 7.91 -4.55 -12.59
N GLY A 127 7.66 -3.62 -11.66
CA GLY A 127 8.13 -2.25 -11.76
C GLY A 127 9.65 -2.13 -11.83
N PHE A 128 10.38 -2.90 -11.02
CA PHE A 128 11.84 -2.92 -11.04
C PHE A 128 12.39 -3.54 -12.34
N VAL A 129 11.84 -4.68 -12.77
CA VAL A 129 12.20 -5.36 -14.03
C VAL A 129 11.93 -4.46 -15.22
N ALA A 130 10.78 -3.78 -15.27
CA ALA A 130 10.47 -2.80 -16.31
C ALA A 130 11.49 -1.65 -16.37
N ALA A 131 12.01 -1.19 -15.23
CA ALA A 131 13.07 -0.18 -15.19
C ALA A 131 14.40 -0.71 -15.78
N ARG A 132 14.75 -1.97 -15.49
CA ARG A 132 15.95 -2.63 -16.03
C ARG A 132 15.87 -2.78 -17.55
N HIS A 133 14.70 -3.11 -18.08
CA HIS A 133 14.43 -3.15 -19.53
C HIS A 133 14.19 -1.76 -20.16
N ARG A 134 14.44 -0.66 -19.44
CA ARG A 134 14.23 0.72 -19.92
C ARG A 134 12.78 1.03 -20.35
N ARG A 135 11.81 0.23 -19.92
CA ARG A 135 10.36 0.44 -20.16
C ARG A 135 9.79 1.38 -19.12
N PHE A 136 10.24 2.64 -19.13
CA PHE A 136 9.93 3.62 -18.08
C PHE A 136 8.43 3.96 -17.93
N GLY A 137 7.66 3.86 -19.01
CA GLY A 137 6.20 4.04 -18.95
C GLY A 137 5.51 2.95 -18.12
N VAL A 138 5.92 1.69 -18.30
CA VAL A 138 5.42 0.54 -17.52
C VAL A 138 5.91 0.66 -16.08
N HIS A 139 7.21 0.87 -15.88
CA HIS A 139 7.82 1.08 -14.57
C HIS A 139 7.03 2.09 -13.72
N ARG A 140 6.73 3.28 -14.28
CA ARG A 140 6.01 4.33 -13.56
C ARG A 140 4.62 3.88 -13.10
N ARG A 141 3.87 3.16 -13.95
CA ARG A 141 2.53 2.67 -13.59
C ARG A 141 2.59 1.61 -12.49
N GLN A 142 3.54 0.68 -12.58
CA GLN A 142 3.71 -0.38 -11.61
C GLN A 142 4.21 0.14 -10.26
N MET A 143 5.15 1.09 -10.26
CA MET A 143 5.61 1.71 -9.01
C MET A 143 4.52 2.54 -8.34
N LEU A 144 3.61 3.17 -9.10
CA LEU A 144 2.44 3.84 -8.51
C LEU A 144 1.50 2.83 -7.85
N ARG A 145 1.21 1.69 -8.50
CA ARG A 145 0.39 0.63 -7.91
C ARG A 145 1.05 0.06 -6.65
N SER A 146 2.34 -0.23 -6.70
CA SER A 146 3.12 -0.69 -5.55
C SER A 146 3.09 0.33 -4.39
N ALA A 147 3.32 1.62 -4.67
CA ALA A 147 3.24 2.67 -3.65
C ALA A 147 1.83 2.81 -3.06
N THR A 148 0.78 2.69 -3.88
CA THR A 148 -0.62 2.72 -3.40
C THR A 148 -0.91 1.54 -2.47
N LEU A 149 -0.43 0.34 -2.78
CA LEU A 149 -0.60 -0.82 -1.90
C LEU A 149 0.20 -0.66 -0.61
N ALA A 150 1.44 -0.16 -0.67
CA ALA A 150 2.24 0.14 0.53
C ALA A 150 1.55 1.14 1.46
N LEU A 151 0.90 2.17 0.89
CA LEU A 151 0.20 3.21 1.66
C LEU A 151 -1.23 2.81 2.04
N SER A 152 -1.78 1.74 1.46
CA SER A 152 -3.15 1.27 1.74
C SER A 152 -3.35 0.78 3.18
N ILE A 153 -2.26 0.50 3.91
CA ILE A 153 -2.35 0.20 5.33
C ILE A 153 -2.96 1.37 6.13
N ILE A 154 -2.78 2.61 5.67
CA ILE A 154 -3.36 3.80 6.30
C ILE A 154 -4.88 3.76 6.18
N THR A 155 -5.39 3.41 4.98
CA THR A 155 -6.83 3.29 4.74
C THR A 155 -7.43 2.06 5.43
N ASN A 156 -6.73 0.92 5.49
CA ASN A 156 -7.14 -0.23 6.29
C ASN A 156 -7.39 0.17 7.76
N ARG A 157 -6.51 1.00 8.32
CA ARG A 157 -6.60 1.47 9.72
C ARG A 157 -7.72 2.47 9.97
N ILE A 158 -8.32 3.03 8.91
CA ILE A 158 -9.54 3.85 8.99
C ILE A 158 -10.78 2.98 8.84
N TRP A 159 -10.79 2.04 7.90
CA TRP A 159 -11.95 1.19 7.64
C TRP A 159 -12.29 0.27 8.81
N THR A 160 -11.31 -0.34 9.47
CA THR A 160 -11.57 -1.26 10.59
C THR A 160 -12.40 -0.61 11.71
N PRO A 161 -12.03 0.54 12.32
CA PRO A 161 -12.84 1.16 13.36
C PRO A 161 -14.19 1.70 12.84
N VAL A 162 -14.24 2.21 11.61
CA VAL A 162 -15.50 2.67 11.00
C VAL A 162 -16.48 1.52 10.85
N LEU A 163 -16.04 0.37 10.34
CA LEU A 163 -16.88 -0.82 10.18
C LEU A 163 -17.27 -1.43 11.51
N TYR A 164 -16.37 -1.41 12.50
CA TYR A 164 -16.68 -1.81 13.86
C TYR A 164 -17.89 -0.99 14.36
N LEU A 165 -17.77 0.34 14.43
CA LEU A 165 -18.86 1.19 14.93
C LEU A 165 -20.15 1.09 14.09
N THR A 166 -20.03 0.90 12.78
CA THR A 166 -21.19 0.81 11.88
C THR A 166 -21.94 -0.52 12.03
N PHE A 167 -21.24 -1.62 12.27
CA PHE A 167 -21.85 -2.96 12.40
C PHE A 167 -22.16 -3.35 13.84
N ASP A 168 -21.82 -2.52 14.83
CA ASP A 168 -22.12 -2.75 16.24
C ASP A 168 -23.61 -3.08 16.50
N PRO A 169 -24.61 -2.38 15.89
CA PRO A 169 -26.01 -2.75 16.06
C PRO A 169 -26.39 -4.13 15.50
N LEU A 170 -25.58 -4.68 14.60
CA LEU A 170 -25.80 -5.99 13.98
C LEU A 170 -25.13 -7.13 14.78
N ARG A 171 -24.35 -6.80 15.81
CA ARG A 171 -23.58 -7.76 16.63
C ARG A 171 -24.48 -8.83 17.25
N ASP A 172 -25.56 -8.43 17.90
CA ASP A 172 -26.43 -9.39 18.59
C ASP A 172 -27.39 -10.09 17.63
N SER A 173 -27.84 -9.41 16.57
CA SER A 173 -28.83 -9.94 15.64
C SER A 173 -28.25 -10.90 14.58
N VAL A 174 -27.15 -10.51 13.94
CA VAL A 174 -26.55 -11.27 12.82
C VAL A 174 -25.49 -12.24 13.33
N PHE A 175 -24.71 -11.84 14.33
CA PHE A 175 -23.61 -12.67 14.86
C PHE A 175 -24.00 -13.44 16.13
N GLY A 176 -25.23 -13.25 16.64
CA GLY A 176 -25.70 -13.93 17.85
C GLY A 176 -24.88 -13.59 19.10
N GLY A 177 -24.28 -12.39 19.13
CA GLY A 177 -23.38 -11.97 20.20
C GLY A 177 -21.96 -12.58 20.14
N ASP A 178 -21.64 -13.37 19.12
CA ASP A 178 -20.31 -13.97 18.93
C ASP A 178 -19.28 -12.91 18.53
N GLU A 179 -18.51 -12.45 19.52
CA GLU A 179 -17.50 -11.42 19.34
C GLU A 179 -16.39 -11.84 18.36
N GLN A 180 -16.05 -13.12 18.32
CA GLN A 180 -14.99 -13.60 17.45
C GLN A 180 -15.39 -13.50 15.98
N LYS A 181 -16.61 -13.96 15.64
CA LYS A 181 -17.13 -13.88 14.27
C LYS A 181 -17.32 -12.43 13.83
N TYR A 182 -17.81 -11.58 14.73
CA TYR A 182 -17.96 -10.16 14.46
C TYR A 182 -16.61 -9.50 14.12
N LEU A 183 -15.58 -9.72 14.94
CA LEU A 183 -14.23 -9.22 14.70
C LEU A 183 -13.64 -9.73 13.38
N TRP A 184 -13.86 -11.00 13.04
CA TRP A 184 -13.36 -11.57 11.78
C TRP A 184 -13.98 -10.90 10.54
N VAL A 185 -15.28 -10.60 10.58
CA VAL A 185 -15.96 -9.92 9.49
C VAL A 185 -15.49 -8.48 9.38
N VAL A 186 -15.45 -7.73 10.48
CA VAL A 186 -15.00 -6.34 10.49
C VAL A 186 -13.55 -6.23 10.01
N ALA A 187 -12.65 -7.10 10.51
CA ALA A 187 -11.26 -7.11 10.09
C ALA A 187 -11.09 -7.51 8.62
N GLY A 188 -11.79 -8.57 8.18
CA GLY A 188 -11.75 -9.06 6.81
C GLY A 188 -12.26 -8.02 5.80
N VAL A 189 -13.47 -7.50 6.00
CA VAL A 189 -14.07 -6.49 5.12
C VAL A 189 -13.25 -5.20 5.13
N GLY A 190 -12.79 -4.76 6.31
CA GLY A 190 -11.97 -3.56 6.45
C GLY A 190 -10.65 -3.65 5.68
N ALA A 191 -9.99 -4.82 5.72
CA ALA A 191 -8.79 -5.06 4.95
C ALA A 191 -9.05 -5.05 3.44
N TRP A 192 -10.08 -5.74 2.96
CA TRP A 192 -10.43 -5.75 1.54
C TRP A 192 -10.72 -4.35 1.02
N LEU A 193 -11.58 -3.58 1.71
CA LEU A 193 -11.92 -2.23 1.30
C LEU A 193 -10.71 -1.31 1.32
N GLY A 194 -9.86 -1.43 2.33
CA GLY A 194 -8.79 -0.48 2.51
C GLY A 194 -7.64 -0.60 1.51
N TRP A 195 -7.44 -1.72 0.82
CA TRP A 195 -6.50 -1.78 -0.31
C TRP A 195 -7.17 -1.79 -1.69
N THR A 196 -8.37 -2.36 -1.84
CA THR A 196 -9.06 -2.37 -3.14
C THR A 196 -9.54 -0.99 -3.55
N ILE A 197 -10.12 -0.19 -2.65
CA ILE A 197 -10.62 1.14 -2.97
C ILE A 197 -9.50 2.06 -3.48
N PRO A 198 -8.34 2.20 -2.77
CA PRO A 198 -7.24 3.01 -3.29
C PRO A 198 -6.68 2.49 -4.62
N LEU A 199 -6.57 1.16 -4.78
CA LEU A 199 -6.04 0.57 -6.01
C LEU A 199 -6.97 0.81 -7.21
N LEU A 200 -8.28 0.63 -7.03
CA LEU A 200 -9.30 0.92 -8.03
C LEU A 200 -9.34 2.42 -8.35
N GLY A 201 -9.27 3.28 -7.34
CA GLY A 201 -9.16 4.73 -7.52
C GLY A 201 -7.96 5.12 -8.38
N LEU A 202 -6.78 4.54 -8.10
CA LEU A 202 -5.59 4.73 -8.92
C LEU A 202 -5.80 4.22 -10.34
N GLN A 203 -6.37 3.02 -10.51
CA GLN A 203 -6.59 2.41 -11.81
C GLN A 203 -7.53 3.27 -12.67
N LEU A 204 -8.64 3.74 -12.11
CA LEU A 204 -9.58 4.64 -12.78
C LEU A 204 -8.90 5.95 -13.20
N TRP A 205 -8.06 6.51 -12.33
CA TRP A 205 -7.29 7.71 -12.64
C TRP A 205 -6.28 7.50 -13.77
N LEU A 206 -5.56 6.37 -13.78
CA LEU A 206 -4.65 6.00 -14.85
C LEU A 206 -5.39 5.80 -16.18
N SER A 207 -6.52 5.10 -16.18
CA SER A 207 -7.35 4.87 -17.36
C SER A 207 -7.91 6.18 -17.93
N ARG A 208 -8.41 7.07 -17.07
CA ARG A 208 -8.90 8.40 -17.48
C ARG A 208 -7.80 9.25 -18.11
N GLN A 209 -6.56 9.16 -17.62
CA GLN A 209 -5.44 9.86 -18.26
C GLN A 209 -5.12 9.31 -19.64
N ALA A 210 -5.08 7.98 -19.79
CA ALA A 210 -4.82 7.35 -21.08
C ALA A 210 -5.84 7.78 -22.15
N ALA A 211 -7.13 7.81 -21.77
CA ALA A 211 -8.22 8.28 -22.63
C ALA A 211 -8.07 9.77 -23.02
N ARG A 212 -7.70 10.63 -22.06
CA ARG A 212 -7.48 12.07 -22.31
C ARG A 212 -6.27 12.35 -23.21
N THR A 213 -5.23 11.53 -23.15
CA THR A 213 -4.03 11.69 -24.00
C THR A 213 -4.20 11.17 -25.42
N GLY A 214 -5.39 10.68 -25.80
CA GLY A 214 -5.68 10.30 -27.19
C GLY A 214 -4.78 9.19 -27.72
N ALA A 215 -4.44 8.20 -26.90
CA ALA A 215 -3.80 6.99 -27.38
C ALA A 215 -4.81 6.22 -28.27
N ARG A 216 -4.89 6.64 -29.54
CA ARG A 216 -5.66 5.99 -30.59
C ARG A 216 -5.15 4.54 -30.67
N PRO A 217 -6.01 3.52 -30.57
CA PRO A 217 -5.57 2.16 -30.87
C PRO A 217 -5.00 2.16 -32.30
N PRO A 218 -3.92 1.41 -32.58
CA PRO A 218 -3.43 1.25 -33.94
C PRO A 218 -4.61 0.78 -34.81
N SER A 219 -4.89 1.52 -35.88
CA SER A 219 -5.92 1.18 -36.85
C SER A 219 -5.62 -0.20 -37.43
N LEU A 220 -6.54 -1.15 -37.25
CA LEU A 220 -6.52 -2.44 -37.94
C LEU A 220 -6.96 -2.27 -39.41
N SER A 221 -6.26 -1.43 -40.15
CA SER A 221 -6.45 -1.24 -41.59
C SER A 221 -5.07 -1.27 -42.25
N GLY A 222 -4.66 -2.49 -42.58
CA GLY A 222 -3.39 -2.83 -43.19
C GLY A 222 -3.38 -4.32 -43.53
N VAL A 223 -4.42 -4.75 -44.26
CA VAL A 223 -4.45 -5.98 -45.06
C VAL A 223 -4.87 -5.56 -46.45
#